data_AF-A0A6P4ZI83-F1
#
_entry.id   AF-A0A6P4ZI83-F1
#
_cell.length_a   1.000
_cell.length_b   1.000
_cell.length_c   1.000
_cell.angle_alpha   90.00
_cell.angle_beta   90.00
_cell.angle_gamma   90.00
#
_symmetry.space_group_name_H-M   'P 1'
#
loop_
_entity.id
_entity.type
_entity.pdbx_description
1 polymer ?
#
loop_
_entity_poly.entity_id
_entity_poly.type
_entity_poly.pdbx_seq_one_letter_code
_entity_poly.pdbx_strand_id
1 'polypeptide(L)'
;MAKNPDQVFAEMDKNGNGTLESSEIAAYLSNCGIHPSEKFVQRVTSKCDANNDGKLTRDEAARIGKVIKEIADLSKIFQEADKDHNSKMSFNEMKKVAYTFYTTHADKYGGGNTMEVLNFWAGDKTKEMTVGDFLDIMFEDRF
;
A
#
# COMPACT_ATOMS: atom_id res chain seq x y z
N MET A 1 5.73 -12.38 15.08
CA MET A 1 6.35 -13.33 14.13
C MET A 1 6.11 -12.81 12.72
N ALA A 2 7.14 -12.62 11.91
CA ALA A 2 6.95 -12.27 10.50
C ALA A 2 6.39 -13.50 9.77
N LYS A 3 5.27 -13.35 9.06
CA LYS A 3 4.70 -14.44 8.26
C LYS A 3 5.68 -14.81 7.13
N ASN A 4 5.89 -16.10 6.89
CA ASN A 4 6.68 -16.57 5.73
C ASN A 4 5.91 -16.20 4.43
N PRO A 5 6.58 -15.73 3.35
CA PRO A 5 5.97 -15.55 2.03
C PRO A 5 5.00 -16.68 1.61
N ASP A 6 5.32 -17.94 1.89
CA ASP A 6 4.44 -19.07 1.57
C ASP A 6 3.12 -19.05 2.33
N GLN A 7 3.13 -18.59 3.59
CA GLN A 7 1.94 -18.45 4.41
C GLN A 7 1.09 -17.28 3.94
N VAL A 8 1.73 -16.16 3.58
CA VAL A 8 1.03 -15.00 3.02
C VAL A 8 0.38 -15.37 1.68
N PHE A 9 1.11 -16.09 0.82
CA PHE A 9 0.57 -16.62 -0.43
C PHE A 9 -0.66 -17.49 -0.19
N ALA A 10 -0.56 -18.47 0.71
CA ALA A 10 -1.68 -19.36 1.01
C ALA A 10 -2.89 -18.64 1.65
N GLU A 11 -2.67 -17.54 2.38
CA GLU A 11 -3.78 -16.73 2.90
C GLU A 11 -4.47 -15.90 1.82
N MET A 12 -3.73 -15.52 0.78
CA MET A 12 -4.19 -14.71 -0.36
C MET A 12 -4.90 -15.54 -1.42
N ASP A 13 -4.36 -16.72 -1.77
CA ASP A 13 -4.92 -17.67 -2.75
C ASP A 13 -6.22 -18.27 -2.20
N LYS A 14 -7.34 -17.59 -2.44
CA LYS A 14 -8.65 -17.94 -1.85
C LYS A 14 -9.30 -19.09 -2.58
N ASN A 15 -9.09 -19.17 -3.88
CA ASN A 15 -9.67 -20.22 -4.71
C ASN A 15 -8.78 -21.49 -4.73
N GLY A 16 -7.55 -21.43 -4.21
CA GLY A 16 -6.63 -22.55 -4.12
C GLY A 16 -6.06 -22.98 -5.47
N ASN A 17 -6.06 -22.09 -6.47
CA ASN A 17 -5.62 -22.41 -7.83
C ASN A 17 -4.09 -22.35 -7.99
N GLY A 18 -3.35 -21.96 -6.95
CA GLY A 18 -1.90 -21.88 -6.95
C GLY A 18 -1.33 -20.62 -7.62
N THR A 19 -2.17 -19.64 -7.93
CA THR A 19 -1.82 -18.34 -8.49
C THR A 19 -2.57 -17.23 -7.75
N LEU A 20 -2.08 -16.00 -7.80
CA LEU A 20 -2.78 -14.84 -7.25
C LEU A 20 -3.30 -13.93 -8.36
N GLU A 21 -4.58 -13.64 -8.31
CA GLU A 21 -5.22 -12.64 -9.17
C GLU A 21 -5.33 -11.27 -8.45
N SER A 22 -5.47 -10.20 -9.22
CA SER A 22 -5.66 -8.84 -8.68
C SER A 22 -6.82 -8.75 -7.68
N SER A 23 -7.89 -9.53 -7.91
CA SER A 23 -9.04 -9.63 -7.01
C SER A 23 -8.69 -10.23 -5.65
N GLU A 24 -7.82 -11.25 -5.63
CA GLU A 24 -7.36 -11.92 -4.40
C GLU A 24 -6.41 -11.04 -3.61
N ILE A 25 -5.53 -10.30 -4.31
CA ILE A 25 -4.66 -9.30 -3.70
C ILE A 25 -5.50 -8.18 -3.07
N ALA A 26 -6.48 -7.63 -3.80
CA ALA A 26 -7.39 -6.61 -3.29
C ALA A 26 -8.19 -7.11 -2.08
N ALA A 27 -8.71 -8.34 -2.14
CA ALA A 27 -9.44 -8.95 -1.04
C ALA A 27 -8.57 -9.13 0.21
N TYR A 28 -7.31 -9.55 0.03
CA TYR A 28 -6.36 -9.68 1.15
C TYR A 28 -6.05 -8.33 1.80
N LEU A 29 -5.78 -7.30 0.98
CA LEU A 29 -5.54 -5.94 1.48
C LEU A 29 -6.75 -5.40 2.21
N SER A 30 -7.96 -5.61 1.67
CA SER A 30 -9.23 -5.24 2.31
C SER A 30 -9.41 -5.92 3.67
N ASN A 31 -9.09 -7.22 3.77
CA ASN A 31 -9.11 -7.95 5.04
C ASN A 31 -8.09 -7.43 6.07
N CYS A 32 -7.02 -6.76 5.62
CA CYS A 32 -6.07 -6.08 6.49
C CYS A 32 -6.52 -4.64 6.86
N GLY A 33 -7.73 -4.23 6.45
CA GLY A 33 -8.24 -2.86 6.63
C GLY A 33 -7.62 -1.85 5.66
N ILE A 34 -7.06 -2.33 4.54
CA ILE A 34 -6.39 -1.52 3.53
C ILE A 34 -7.26 -1.52 2.28
N HIS A 35 -7.73 -0.34 1.87
CA HIS A 35 -8.56 -0.18 0.69
C HIS A 35 -7.81 0.62 -0.38
N PRO A 36 -6.84 0.00 -1.09
CA PRO A 36 -6.14 0.65 -2.19
C PRO A 36 -7.07 0.82 -3.40
N SER A 37 -6.69 1.72 -4.31
CA SER A 37 -7.38 1.86 -5.59
C SER A 37 -7.19 0.61 -6.45
N GLU A 38 -8.17 0.27 -7.29
CA GLU A 38 -8.04 -0.86 -8.23
C GLU A 38 -6.83 -0.69 -9.15
N LYS A 39 -6.56 0.57 -9.56
CA LYS A 39 -5.38 0.93 -10.35
C LYS A 39 -4.08 0.64 -9.60
N PHE A 40 -4.02 0.93 -8.30
CA PHE A 40 -2.86 0.58 -7.48
C PHE A 40 -2.63 -0.92 -7.46
N VAL A 41 -3.68 -1.70 -7.16
CA VAL A 41 -3.58 -3.17 -7.12
C VAL A 41 -3.13 -3.72 -8.47
N GLN A 42 -3.74 -3.27 -9.56
CA GLN A 42 -3.37 -3.69 -10.90
C GLN A 42 -1.91 -3.34 -11.23
N ARG A 43 -1.42 -2.14 -10.88
CA ARG A 43 -0.02 -1.75 -11.07
C ARG A 43 0.93 -2.66 -10.30
N VAL A 44 0.62 -2.95 -9.04
CA VAL A 44 1.43 -3.85 -8.19
C VAL A 44 1.44 -5.27 -8.76
N THR A 45 0.28 -5.79 -9.20
CA THR A 45 0.18 -7.10 -9.85
C THR A 45 1.00 -7.14 -11.13
N SER A 46 0.77 -6.21 -12.06
CA SER A 46 1.44 -6.17 -13.37
C SER A 46 2.96 -6.00 -13.26
N LYS A 47 3.48 -5.38 -12.20
CA LYS A 47 4.93 -5.30 -11.98
C LYS A 47 5.54 -6.66 -11.63
N CYS A 48 4.79 -7.49 -10.93
CA CYS A 48 5.26 -8.79 -10.46
C CYS A 48 5.00 -9.89 -11.49
N ASP A 49 3.99 -9.69 -12.34
CA ASP A 49 3.56 -10.56 -13.43
C ASP A 49 4.59 -10.50 -14.58
N ALA A 50 5.56 -11.41 -14.56
CA ALA A 50 6.66 -11.39 -15.51
C ALA A 50 6.23 -11.95 -16.87
N ASN A 51 5.28 -12.87 -16.87
CA ASN A 51 4.78 -13.53 -18.08
C ASN A 51 3.57 -12.78 -18.71
N ASN A 52 3.01 -11.79 -18.01
CA ASN A 52 1.85 -10.99 -18.40
C ASN A 52 0.58 -11.81 -18.64
N ASP A 53 0.38 -12.90 -17.88
CA ASP A 53 -0.83 -13.73 -17.97
C ASP A 53 -1.98 -13.24 -17.07
N GLY A 54 -1.74 -12.17 -16.30
CA GLY A 54 -2.69 -11.56 -15.38
C GLY A 54 -2.77 -12.25 -14.03
N LYS A 55 -1.90 -13.24 -13.77
CA LYS A 55 -1.84 -14.02 -12.53
C LYS A 55 -0.40 -14.05 -12.03
N LEU A 56 -0.24 -14.21 -10.72
CA LEU A 56 1.09 -14.37 -10.13
C LEU A 56 1.25 -15.81 -9.67
N THR A 57 2.17 -16.52 -10.29
CA THR A 57 2.64 -17.81 -9.78
C THR A 57 3.33 -17.63 -8.42
N ARG A 58 3.57 -18.73 -7.69
CA ARG A 58 4.30 -18.69 -6.40
C ARG A 58 5.65 -17.97 -6.51
N ASP A 59 6.38 -18.21 -7.59
CA ASP A 59 7.69 -17.61 -7.83
C ASP A 59 7.59 -16.10 -8.10
N GLU A 60 6.56 -15.66 -8.81
CA GLU A 60 6.28 -14.24 -9.07
C GLU A 60 5.75 -13.53 -7.82
N ALA A 61 4.94 -14.22 -7.02
CA ALA A 61 4.37 -13.70 -5.78
C ALA A 61 5.41 -13.51 -4.66
N ALA A 62 6.59 -14.12 -4.74
CA ALA A 62 7.68 -13.78 -3.82
C ALA A 62 8.05 -12.28 -3.89
N ARG A 63 7.91 -11.66 -5.06
CA ARG A 63 8.12 -10.21 -5.25
C ARG A 63 6.98 -9.41 -4.65
N ILE A 64 5.74 -9.85 -4.85
CA ILE A 64 4.57 -9.13 -4.31
C ILE A 64 4.53 -9.16 -2.79
N GLY A 65 5.01 -10.25 -2.15
CA GLY A 65 5.08 -10.32 -0.69
C GLY A 65 5.91 -9.21 -0.05
N LYS A 66 6.97 -8.72 -0.73
CA LYS A 66 7.75 -7.56 -0.27
C LYS A 66 6.95 -6.27 -0.36
N VAL A 67 6.25 -6.06 -1.46
CA VAL A 67 5.40 -4.88 -1.69
C VAL A 67 4.22 -4.86 -0.72
N ILE A 68 3.57 -6.00 -0.49
CA ILE A 68 2.47 -6.15 0.47
C ILE A 68 2.94 -5.87 1.90
N LYS A 69 4.13 -6.34 2.28
CA LYS A 69 4.71 -6.01 3.57
C LYS A 69 4.92 -4.49 3.71
N GLU A 70 5.41 -3.84 2.66
CA GLU A 70 5.61 -2.40 2.65
C GLU A 70 4.29 -1.63 2.73
N ILE A 71 3.26 -2.06 2.00
CA ILE A 71 1.89 -1.54 2.09
C ILE A 71 1.34 -1.70 3.51
N ALA A 72 1.54 -2.86 4.14
CA ALA A 72 1.08 -3.11 5.50
C ALA A 72 1.81 -2.24 6.53
N ASP A 73 3.12 -2.04 6.38
CA ASP A 73 3.90 -1.15 7.26
C ASP A 73 3.44 0.31 7.12
N LEU A 74 3.20 0.78 5.88
CA LEU A 74 2.66 2.12 5.62
C LEU A 74 1.23 2.29 6.14
N SER A 75 0.39 1.26 5.99
CA SER A 75 -0.97 1.28 6.49
C SER A 75 -1.03 1.32 8.01
N LYS A 76 -0.10 0.68 8.74
CA LYS A 76 -0.03 0.81 10.20
C LYS A 76 0.28 2.25 10.63
N ILE A 77 1.22 2.89 9.95
CA ILE A 77 1.53 4.30 10.20
C ILE A 77 0.29 5.18 9.98
N PHE A 78 -0.48 4.88 8.93
CA PHE A 78 -1.76 5.54 8.68
C PHE A 78 -2.75 5.30 9.83
N GLN A 79 -2.95 4.04 10.24
CA GLN A 79 -3.89 3.66 11.30
C GLN A 79 -3.50 4.26 12.67
N GLU A 80 -2.21 4.41 12.97
CA GLU A 80 -1.74 5.06 14.20
C GLU A 80 -2.05 6.56 14.24
N ALA A 81 -2.19 7.19 13.07
CA ALA A 81 -2.47 8.61 12.95
C ALA A 81 -3.94 8.96 12.75
N ASP A 82 -4.72 8.04 12.18
CA ASP A 82 -6.17 8.10 12.06
C ASP A 82 -6.81 7.96 13.46
N LYS A 83 -6.95 9.10 14.15
CA LYS A 83 -7.40 9.13 15.56
C LYS A 83 -8.90 8.96 15.70
N ASP A 84 -9.67 9.38 14.71
CA ASP A 84 -11.12 9.27 14.71
C ASP A 84 -11.60 7.97 14.05
N HIS A 85 -10.67 7.16 13.52
CA HIS A 85 -10.90 5.86 12.89
C HIS A 85 -11.87 5.95 11.71
N ASN A 86 -11.88 7.08 11.01
CA ASN A 86 -12.75 7.30 9.87
C ASN A 86 -12.17 6.73 8.55
N SER A 87 -11.01 6.06 8.62
CA SER A 87 -10.27 5.48 7.49
C SER A 87 -9.75 6.52 6.48
N LYS A 88 -9.68 7.78 6.90
CA LYS A 88 -9.12 8.91 6.17
C LYS A 88 -8.22 9.70 7.13
N MET A 89 -7.32 10.48 6.55
CA MET A 89 -6.53 11.43 7.30
C MET A 89 -6.85 12.85 6.87
N SER A 90 -7.16 13.68 7.87
CA SER A 90 -7.15 15.13 7.71
C SER A 90 -5.74 15.64 7.47
N PHE A 91 -5.62 16.88 6.97
CA PHE A 91 -4.33 17.56 6.83
C PHE A 91 -3.49 17.54 8.12
N ASN A 92 -4.13 17.68 9.28
CA ASN A 92 -3.42 17.73 10.56
C ASN A 92 -2.92 16.35 11.02
N GLU A 93 -3.64 15.28 10.69
CA GLU A 93 -3.21 13.90 10.96
C GLU A 93 -2.08 13.51 10.01
N MET A 94 -2.23 13.79 8.72
CA MET A 94 -1.18 13.50 7.74
C MET A 94 0.08 14.33 8.00
N LYS A 95 -0.03 15.61 8.42
CA LYS A 95 1.16 16.40 8.74
C LYS A 95 2.00 15.76 9.85
N LYS A 96 1.36 15.10 10.83
CA LYS A 96 2.06 14.35 11.88
C LYS A 96 2.69 13.07 11.34
N VAL A 97 1.98 12.34 10.49
CA VAL A 97 2.51 11.16 9.78
C VAL A 97 3.71 11.54 8.93
N ALA A 98 3.54 12.48 7.98
CA ALA A 98 4.58 12.95 7.08
C ALA A 98 5.84 13.38 7.84
N TYR A 99 5.69 14.10 8.96
CA TYR A 99 6.84 14.50 9.80
C TYR A 99 7.53 13.31 10.48
N THR A 100 6.76 12.38 11.05
CA THR A 100 7.30 11.20 11.74
C THR A 100 7.96 10.24 10.75
N PHE A 101 7.32 10.05 9.61
CA PHE A 101 7.77 9.24 8.49
C PHE A 101 9.07 9.79 7.88
N TYR A 102 9.14 11.10 7.67
CA TYR A 102 10.32 11.82 7.19
C TYR A 102 11.52 11.68 8.13
N THR A 103 11.33 11.74 9.45
CA THR A 103 12.44 11.68 10.40
C THR A 103 12.96 10.27 10.68
N THR A 104 12.15 9.23 10.43
CA THR A 104 12.50 7.84 10.78
C THR A 104 12.77 6.93 9.58
N HIS A 105 12.27 7.27 8.38
CA HIS A 105 12.34 6.40 7.19
C HIS A 105 12.71 7.13 5.89
N ALA A 106 13.26 8.36 5.95
CA ALA A 106 13.63 9.17 4.78
C ALA A 106 14.48 8.40 3.74
N ASP A 107 15.44 7.59 4.19
CA ASP A 107 16.34 6.84 3.31
C ASP A 107 15.63 5.77 2.48
N LYS A 108 14.49 5.25 2.96
CA LYS A 108 13.75 4.15 2.32
C LYS A 108 12.69 4.63 1.33
N TYR A 109 12.05 5.77 1.60
CA TYR A 109 10.89 6.24 0.84
C TYR A 109 11.08 7.59 0.15
N GLY A 110 12.20 8.27 0.37
CA GLY A 110 12.58 9.49 -0.33
C GLY A 110 11.86 10.75 0.14
N GLY A 111 12.60 11.85 0.25
CA GLY A 111 12.03 13.17 0.59
C GLY A 111 11.11 13.77 -0.49
N GLY A 112 11.17 13.27 -1.73
CA GLY A 112 10.38 13.75 -2.87
C GLY A 112 8.88 13.45 -2.74
N ASN A 113 8.53 12.19 -2.49
CA ASN A 113 7.12 11.74 -2.37
C ASN A 113 6.41 12.43 -1.20
N THR A 114 7.15 12.85 -0.17
CA THR A 114 6.60 13.64 0.95
C THR A 114 6.09 15.00 0.48
N MET A 115 6.79 15.64 -0.46
CA MET A 115 6.33 16.91 -1.01
C MET A 115 5.10 16.71 -1.88
N GLU A 116 4.98 15.60 -2.61
CA GLU A 116 3.74 15.28 -3.34
C GLU A 116 2.55 15.04 -2.40
N VAL A 117 2.77 14.32 -1.29
CA VAL A 117 1.78 14.17 -0.23
C VAL A 117 1.36 15.53 0.30
N LEU A 118 2.30 16.44 0.61
CA LEU A 118 1.97 17.79 1.08
C LEU A 118 1.31 18.67 -0.01
N ASN A 119 1.72 18.51 -1.27
CA ASN A 119 1.18 19.21 -2.43
C ASN A 119 -0.28 18.85 -2.70
N PHE A 120 -0.72 17.64 -2.35
CA PHE A 120 -2.14 17.26 -2.42
C PHE A 120 -3.06 18.27 -1.70
N TRP A 121 -2.58 18.81 -0.57
CA TRP A 121 -3.26 19.84 0.22
C TRP A 121 -2.81 21.27 -0.08
N ALA A 122 -1.97 21.50 -1.10
CA ALA A 122 -1.53 22.84 -1.48
C ALA A 122 -2.75 23.69 -1.91
N GLY A 123 -3.24 24.50 -0.96
CA GLY A 123 -4.37 25.42 -1.18
C GLY A 123 -5.70 25.01 -0.54
N ASP A 124 -5.86 23.75 -0.12
CA ASP A 124 -7.09 23.28 0.54
C ASP A 124 -6.76 22.25 1.62
N LYS A 125 -6.77 22.73 2.87
CA LYS A 125 -6.50 21.93 4.06
C LYS A 125 -7.74 21.19 4.58
N THR A 126 -8.90 21.36 3.95
CA THR A 126 -10.14 20.67 4.30
C THR A 126 -10.25 19.30 3.64
N LYS A 127 -9.43 19.04 2.61
CA LYS A 127 -9.36 17.73 1.97
C LYS A 127 -8.97 16.65 2.97
N GLU A 128 -9.56 15.48 2.76
CA GLU A 128 -9.19 14.24 3.43
C GLU A 128 -8.46 13.36 2.41
N MET A 129 -7.51 12.55 2.89
CA MET A 129 -6.79 11.59 2.07
C MET A 129 -7.04 10.19 2.60
N THR A 130 -7.39 9.24 1.72
CA THR A 130 -7.53 7.83 2.11
C THR A 130 -6.17 7.14 2.15
N VAL A 131 -6.10 5.93 2.76
CA VAL A 131 -4.91 5.07 2.66
C VAL A 131 -4.55 4.79 1.20
N GLY A 132 -5.55 4.59 0.35
CA GLY A 132 -5.35 4.34 -1.08
C GLY A 132 -4.69 5.52 -1.80
N ASP A 133 -5.18 6.74 -1.59
CA ASP A 133 -4.60 7.96 -2.17
C ASP A 133 -3.16 8.16 -1.69
N PHE A 134 -2.89 7.92 -0.41
CA PHE A 134 -1.54 7.98 0.15
C PHE A 134 -0.60 6.97 -0.50
N LEU A 135 -1.03 5.71 -0.65
CA LEU A 135 -0.24 4.66 -1.31
C LEU A 135 0.01 4.98 -2.78
N ASP A 136 -0.97 5.53 -3.48
CA ASP A 136 -0.81 5.92 -4.88
C ASP A 136 0.30 6.98 -5.06
N ILE A 137 0.38 7.97 -4.17
CA ILE A 137 1.46 8.97 -4.17
C ILE A 137 2.81 8.34 -3.78
N MET A 138 2.82 7.51 -2.74
CA MET A 138 4.06 6.93 -2.20
C MET A 138 4.77 5.99 -3.18
N PHE A 139 4.03 5.42 -4.13
CA PHE A 139 4.55 4.47 -5.11
C PHE A 139 4.50 4.98 -6.56
N GLU A 140 4.16 6.25 -6.79
CA GLU A 140 3.97 6.82 -8.13
C GLU A 140 5.19 6.59 -9.05
N ASP A 141 6.40 6.84 -8.53
CA ASP A 141 7.67 6.67 -9.28
C ASP A 141 8.26 5.25 -9.23
N ARG A 142 7.64 4.31 -8.49
CA ARG A 142 8.22 2.97 -8.26
C ARG A 142 7.78 1.92 -9.28
N PHE A 143 6.79 2.20 -10.10
CA PHE A 143 6.17 1.21 -10.99
C PHE A 143 6.28 1.53 -12.46
#